data_AF-A0A349MW00-F1
#
_entry.id   AF-A0A349MW00-F1
#
_cell.length_a   1.000
_cell.length_b   1.000
_cell.length_c   1.000
_cell.angle_alpha   90.00
_cell.angle_beta   90.00
_cell.angle_gamma   90.00
#
_symmetry.space_group_name_H-M   'P 1'
#
loop_
_entity.id
_entity.type
_entity.pdbx_description
1 polymer ?
#
loop_
_entity_poly.entity_id
_entity_poly.type
_entity_poly.pdbx_seq_one_letter_code
_entity_poly.pdbx_strand_id
1 'polypeptide(L)'
;MNELKKYSLGEFWQRLLSAVAMAIVVGVTPSAIVSPFISGLAKTSTFWATIATATSLCQYSVPLAAGILAATRFNLTMVESASVGLASMIGSGATLAKNGTFTLVGMGDLINTIIIIALTIVVMFFIRQIL
;
A
#
# COMPACT_ATOMS: atom_id res chain seq x y z
N MET A 1 -3.53 -15.22 21.71
CA MET A 1 -2.25 -15.01 22.45
C MET A 1 -1.10 -15.90 22.01
N ASN A 2 -1.29 -17.18 21.66
CA ASN A 2 -0.17 -18.08 21.28
C ASN A 2 0.49 -17.77 19.92
N GLU A 3 -0.24 -17.21 18.95
CA GLU A 3 0.31 -16.83 17.63
C GLU A 3 1.07 -15.48 17.66
N LEU A 4 0.60 -14.50 18.44
CA LEU A 4 1.27 -13.21 18.66
C LEU A 4 2.55 -13.33 19.51
N LYS A 5 2.63 -14.33 20.40
CA LYS A 5 3.81 -14.61 21.22
C LYS A 5 4.95 -15.25 20.42
N LYS A 6 4.69 -15.65 19.16
CA LYS A 6 5.64 -16.29 18.25
C LYS A 6 6.53 -15.28 17.54
N TYR A 7 6.11 -14.03 17.44
CA TYR A 7 6.87 -12.95 16.84
C TYR A 7 7.35 -11.98 17.93
N SER A 8 8.65 -11.79 18.02
CA SER A 8 9.20 -10.65 18.77
C SER A 8 8.72 -9.34 18.13
N LEU A 9 8.51 -8.29 18.93
CA LEU A 9 8.17 -6.95 18.40
C LEU A 9 9.18 -6.51 17.31
N GLY A 10 10.45 -6.86 17.45
CA GLY A 10 11.47 -6.59 16.43
C GLY A 10 11.24 -7.35 15.13
N GLU A 11 10.84 -8.62 15.20
CA GLU A 11 10.57 -9.45 14.03
C GLU A 11 9.30 -9.01 13.30
N PHE A 12 8.28 -8.58 14.05
CA PHE A 12 7.06 -7.99 13.49
C PHE A 12 7.38 -6.77 12.63
N TRP A 13 8.10 -5.79 13.18
CA TRP A 13 8.48 -4.59 12.45
C TRP A 13 9.38 -4.90 11.27
N GLN A 14 10.35 -5.80 11.41
CA GLN A 14 11.25 -6.17 10.31
C GLN A 14 10.50 -6.80 9.14
N ARG A 15 9.56 -7.72 9.42
CA ARG A 15 8.72 -8.35 8.40
C ARG A 15 7.78 -7.36 7.73
N LEU A 16 7.16 -6.47 8.51
CA LEU A 16 6.30 -5.40 8.01
C LEU A 16 7.08 -4.44 7.10
N LEU A 17 8.19 -3.89 7.59
CA LEU A 17 9.02 -2.93 6.84
C LEU A 17 9.59 -3.58 5.58
N SER A 18 10.02 -4.84 5.65
CA SER A 18 10.50 -5.58 4.47
C SER A 18 9.40 -5.74 3.41
N ALA A 19 8.17 -6.09 3.83
CA ALA A 19 7.03 -6.19 2.92
C ALA A 19 6.68 -4.86 2.25
N VAL A 20 6.62 -3.79 3.05
CA VAL A 20 6.34 -2.44 2.56
C VAL A 20 7.44 -1.96 1.62
N ALA A 21 8.71 -2.19 1.95
CA ALA A 21 9.84 -1.84 1.09
C ALA A 21 9.74 -2.51 -0.29
N MET A 22 9.41 -3.81 -0.34
CA MET A 22 9.19 -4.50 -1.62
C MET A 22 8.02 -3.88 -2.40
N ALA A 23 6.90 -3.57 -1.73
CA ALA A 23 5.74 -2.96 -2.38
C ALA A 23 6.05 -1.59 -2.99
N ILE A 24 6.82 -0.76 -2.29
CA ILE A 24 7.27 0.55 -2.77
C ILE A 24 8.16 0.38 -4.00
N VAL A 25 9.14 -0.52 -3.95
CA VAL A 25 10.01 -0.77 -5.10
C VAL A 25 9.18 -1.21 -6.30
N VAL A 26 8.22 -2.12 -6.13
CA VAL A 26 7.40 -2.62 -7.24
C VAL A 26 6.46 -1.54 -7.81
N GLY A 27 5.82 -0.73 -6.97
CA GLY A 27 4.86 0.26 -7.46
C GLY A 27 5.46 1.60 -7.87
N VAL A 28 6.61 2.00 -7.30
CA VAL A 28 7.26 3.28 -7.62
C VAL A 28 8.27 3.14 -8.76
N THR A 29 9.01 2.03 -8.87
CA THR A 29 10.05 1.87 -9.91
C THR A 29 9.53 2.06 -11.34
N PRO A 30 8.40 1.48 -11.75
CA PRO A 30 7.86 1.71 -13.10
C PRO A 30 7.57 3.19 -13.31
N SER A 31 7.02 3.85 -12.30
CA SER A 31 6.65 5.26 -12.40
C SER A 31 7.83 6.23 -12.40
N ALA A 32 8.88 5.90 -11.67
CA ALA A 32 10.10 6.69 -11.59
C ALA A 32 10.95 6.55 -12.85
N ILE A 33 10.89 5.42 -13.57
CA ILE A 33 11.62 5.22 -14.83
C ILE A 33 10.83 5.83 -16.00
N VAL A 34 9.51 5.63 -16.01
CA VAL A 34 8.65 6.05 -17.13
C VAL A 34 8.36 7.56 -17.09
N SER A 35 8.15 8.17 -15.91
CA SER A 35 7.81 9.60 -15.82
C SER A 35 8.89 10.55 -16.37
N PRO A 36 10.20 10.38 -16.08
CA PRO A 36 11.24 11.24 -16.62
C PRO A 36 11.44 11.06 -18.14
N PHE A 37 11.31 9.82 -18.63
CA PHE A 37 11.40 9.51 -20.06
C PHE A 37 10.25 10.17 -20.83
N ILE A 38 9.04 10.10 -20.28
CA ILE A 38 7.84 10.71 -20.85
C ILE A 38 7.88 12.22 -20.73
N SER A 39 8.31 12.78 -19.60
CA SER A 39 8.36 14.23 -19.40
C SER A 39 9.32 14.93 -20.37
N GLY A 40 10.36 14.23 -20.87
CA GLY A 40 11.22 14.70 -21.94
C GLY A 40 10.54 14.74 -23.32
N LEU A 41 9.59 13.84 -23.58
CA LEU A 41 8.84 13.72 -24.85
C LEU A 41 7.44 14.37 -24.82
N ALA A 42 6.94 14.71 -23.64
CA ALA A 42 5.58 15.20 -23.39
C ALA A 42 5.31 16.63 -23.89
N LYS A 43 6.32 17.35 -24.39
CA LYS A 43 6.10 18.66 -25.03
C LYS A 43 5.29 18.57 -26.34
N THR A 44 5.08 17.38 -26.90
CA THR A 44 4.66 17.24 -28.30
C THR A 44 3.26 16.63 -28.52
N SER A 45 2.62 15.92 -27.57
CA SER A 45 1.30 15.31 -27.83
C SER A 45 0.53 14.82 -26.58
N THR A 46 -0.82 14.92 -26.64
CA THR A 46 -1.82 14.45 -25.66
C THR A 46 -1.71 12.95 -25.31
N PHE A 47 -1.11 12.14 -26.18
CA PHE A 47 -0.88 10.71 -25.94
C PHE A 47 0.03 10.44 -24.72
N TRP A 48 1.05 11.27 -24.51
CA TRP A 48 1.99 11.13 -23.41
C TRP A 48 1.38 11.49 -22.05
N ALA A 49 0.35 12.35 -22.03
CA ALA A 49 -0.41 12.66 -20.82
C ALA A 49 -1.22 11.45 -20.33
N THR A 50 -1.76 10.63 -21.25
CA THR A 50 -2.48 9.40 -20.89
C THR A 50 -1.54 8.37 -20.25
N ILE A 51 -0.32 8.24 -20.76
CA ILE A 51 0.69 7.31 -20.18
C ILE A 51 1.21 7.83 -18.84
N ALA A 52 1.39 9.14 -18.67
CA ALA A 52 1.72 9.74 -17.37
C ALA A 52 0.61 9.52 -16.33
N THR A 53 -0.66 9.54 -16.75
CA THR A 53 -1.81 9.22 -15.90
C THR A 53 -1.80 7.75 -15.49
N ALA A 54 -1.59 6.82 -16.43
CA ALA A 54 -1.44 5.39 -16.14
C ALA A 54 -0.28 5.11 -15.17
N THR A 55 0.80 5.86 -15.31
CA THR A 55 1.98 5.79 -14.45
C THR A 55 1.70 6.28 -13.02
N SER A 56 0.81 7.25 -12.87
CA SER A 56 0.35 7.74 -11.56
C SER A 56 -0.56 6.73 -10.85
N LEU A 57 -1.37 5.98 -11.61
CA LEU A 57 -2.20 4.89 -11.06
C LEU A 57 -1.36 3.78 -10.41
N CYS A 58 -0.19 3.46 -10.97
CA CYS A 58 0.74 2.50 -10.35
C CYS A 58 1.16 2.94 -8.94
N GLN A 59 1.43 4.23 -8.74
CA GLN A 59 1.82 4.79 -7.44
C GLN A 59 0.66 4.76 -6.44
N TYR A 60 -0.57 4.97 -6.90
CA TYR A 60 -1.77 4.90 -6.05
C TYR A 60 -2.07 3.49 -5.55
N SER A 61 -1.59 2.46 -6.25
CA SER A 61 -1.75 1.07 -5.85
C SER A 61 -0.71 0.60 -4.80
N VAL A 62 0.33 1.39 -4.51
CA VAL A 62 1.40 1.01 -3.58
C VAL A 62 0.87 0.70 -2.17
N PRO A 63 -0.02 1.52 -1.56
CA PRO A 63 -0.54 1.22 -0.22
C PRO A 63 -1.34 -0.07 -0.17
N LEU A 64 -2.07 -0.39 -1.24
CA LEU A 64 -2.83 -1.63 -1.37
C LEU A 64 -1.88 -2.83 -1.45
N ALA A 65 -0.89 -2.77 -2.34
CA ALA A 65 0.12 -3.82 -2.49
C ALA A 65 0.92 -4.02 -1.18
N ALA A 66 1.26 -2.93 -0.49
CA ALA A 66 1.96 -2.97 0.80
C ALA A 66 1.15 -3.69 1.88
N GLY A 67 -0.15 -3.42 1.97
CA GLY A 67 -1.03 -4.10 2.93
C GLY A 67 -1.17 -5.60 2.66
N ILE A 68 -1.36 -5.99 1.39
CA ILE A 68 -1.48 -7.41 0.99
C ILE A 68 -0.16 -8.15 1.23
N LEU A 69 0.97 -7.57 0.80
CA LEU A 69 2.29 -8.18 0.98
C LEU A 69 2.68 -8.28 2.46
N ALA A 70 2.32 -7.28 3.27
CA ALA A 70 2.54 -7.35 4.71
C ALA A 70 1.71 -8.50 5.32
N ALA A 71 0.42 -8.59 5.01
CA ALA A 71 -0.46 -9.62 5.53
C ALA A 71 0.00 -11.05 5.18
N THR A 72 0.49 -11.26 3.96
CA THR A 72 1.04 -12.56 3.53
C THR A 72 2.32 -12.94 4.29
N ARG A 73 3.14 -11.98 4.75
CA ARG A 73 4.29 -12.28 5.63
C ARG A 73 3.85 -12.82 6.99
N PHE A 74 2.64 -12.52 7.45
CA PHE A 74 2.08 -12.97 8.71
C PHE A 74 1.21 -14.24 8.61
N ASN A 75 1.21 -14.92 7.45
CA ASN A 75 0.36 -16.10 7.20
C ASN A 75 -1.14 -15.85 7.47
N LEU A 76 -1.60 -14.64 7.15
CA LEU A 76 -3.02 -14.31 7.11
C LEU A 76 -3.67 -14.96 5.87
N THR A 77 -4.93 -15.35 5.99
CA THR A 77 -5.71 -15.90 4.89
C THR A 77 -5.87 -14.90 3.75
N MET A 78 -6.30 -15.37 2.58
CA MET A 78 -6.47 -14.52 1.40
C MET A 78 -7.50 -13.39 1.64
N VAL A 79 -8.58 -13.70 2.37
CA VAL A 79 -9.62 -12.73 2.73
C VAL A 79 -9.09 -11.68 3.71
N GLU A 80 -8.31 -12.12 4.70
CA GLU A 80 -7.69 -11.23 5.67
C GLU A 80 -6.66 -10.30 5.00
N SER A 81 -5.87 -10.83 4.07
CA SER A 81 -4.87 -10.06 3.32
C SER A 81 -5.50 -9.02 2.40
N ALA A 82 -6.59 -9.37 1.71
CA ALA A 82 -7.36 -8.43 0.91
C ALA A 82 -7.96 -7.30 1.77
N SER A 83 -8.47 -7.65 2.96
CA SER A 83 -9.04 -6.69 3.90
C SER A 83 -7.97 -5.72 4.44
N VAL A 84 -6.78 -6.22 4.79
CA VAL A 84 -5.63 -5.39 5.19
C VAL A 84 -5.18 -4.47 4.04
N GLY A 85 -5.16 -4.97 2.81
CA GLY A 85 -4.87 -4.17 1.61
C GLY A 85 -5.83 -3.00 1.39
N LEU A 86 -7.13 -3.26 1.50
CA LEU A 86 -8.17 -2.23 1.36
C LEU A 86 -8.14 -1.23 2.52
N ALA A 87 -7.98 -1.70 3.76
CA ALA A 87 -7.84 -0.85 4.93
C ALA A 87 -6.61 0.07 4.83
N SER A 88 -5.48 -0.48 4.37
CA SER A 88 -4.25 0.28 4.08
C SER A 88 -4.48 1.36 3.03
N MET A 89 -5.17 1.04 1.93
CA MET A 89 -5.44 1.99 0.86
C MET A 89 -6.35 3.15 1.29
N ILE A 90 -7.41 2.86 2.06
CA ILE A 90 -8.33 3.89 2.58
C ILE A 90 -7.63 4.70 3.68
N GLY A 91 -6.95 4.02 4.59
CA GLY A 91 -6.32 4.66 5.73
C GLY A 91 -5.09 5.50 5.37
N SER A 92 -4.35 5.15 4.30
CA SER A 92 -3.08 5.78 3.87
C SER A 92 -3.13 7.33 3.76
N GLY A 93 -4.33 7.92 3.78
CA GLY A 93 -4.53 9.37 3.63
C GLY A 93 -4.51 9.79 2.16
N ALA A 94 -4.38 8.84 1.24
CA ALA A 94 -4.49 9.01 -0.20
C ALA A 94 -5.93 9.35 -0.64
N THR A 95 -6.95 9.00 0.16
CA THR A 95 -8.34 9.32 -0.15
C THR A 95 -8.77 10.58 0.60
N LEU A 96 -8.80 11.70 -0.12
CA LEU A 96 -9.39 12.94 0.41
C LEU A 96 -10.89 12.91 0.11
N ALA A 97 -11.69 12.67 1.15
CA ALA A 97 -13.13 12.83 1.08
C ALA A 97 -13.47 14.32 1.13
N LYS A 98 -13.41 14.99 -0.04
CA LYS A 98 -13.85 16.38 -0.19
C LYS A 98 -15.19 16.38 -0.92
N ASN A 99 -16.24 16.91 -0.29
CA ASN A 99 -17.59 17.05 -0.87
C ASN A 99 -18.17 15.77 -1.51
N GLY A 100 -18.25 14.67 -0.75
CA GLY A 100 -18.96 13.46 -1.19
C GLY A 100 -18.31 12.69 -2.35
N THR A 101 -17.09 13.08 -2.76
CA THR A 101 -16.33 12.41 -3.82
C THR A 101 -15.06 11.81 -3.22
N PHE A 102 -14.81 10.52 -3.42
CA PHE A 102 -13.55 9.89 -3.05
C PHE A 102 -12.49 10.26 -4.09
N THR A 103 -11.69 11.29 -3.82
CA THR A 103 -10.57 11.63 -4.70
C THR A 103 -9.31 10.90 -4.21
N LEU A 104 -8.77 10.01 -5.03
CA LEU A 104 -7.41 9.48 -4.80
C LEU A 104 -6.40 10.56 -5.18
N VAL A 105 -5.87 11.22 -4.15
CA VAL A 105 -4.86 12.27 -4.27
C VAL A 105 -3.53 11.69 -3.79
N GLY A 106 -2.85 10.98 -4.68
CA GLY A 106 -1.48 10.53 -4.41
C GLY A 106 -1.35 9.09 -3.91
N MET A 107 -0.09 8.73 -3.69
CA MET A 107 0.32 7.48 -3.01
C MET A 107 -0.05 7.48 -1.52
N GLY A 108 -0.56 8.61 -0.99
CA GLY A 108 -0.77 8.82 0.44
C GLY A 108 0.53 9.05 1.20
N ASP A 109 0.44 9.11 2.53
CA ASP A 109 1.63 9.17 3.38
C ASP A 109 2.06 7.73 3.72
N LEU A 110 3.30 7.39 3.33
CA LEU A 110 3.92 6.11 3.60
C LEU A 110 3.99 5.79 5.10
N ILE A 111 4.24 6.80 5.94
CA ILE A 111 4.35 6.63 7.39
C ILE A 111 2.99 6.20 7.95
N ASN A 112 1.94 6.91 7.54
CA ASN A 112 0.57 6.60 7.93
C ASN A 112 0.15 5.20 7.44
N THR A 113 0.49 4.87 6.20
CA THR A 113 0.25 3.55 5.60
C THR A 113 0.87 2.43 6.45
N ILE A 114 2.13 2.57 6.86
CA ILE A 114 2.82 1.57 7.70
C ILE A 114 2.10 1.41 9.05
N ILE A 115 1.70 2.51 9.68
CA ILE A 115 0.99 2.50 10.98
C ILE A 115 -0.36 1.78 10.86
N ILE A 116 -1.10 2.06 9.79
CA ILE A 116 -2.43 1.45 9.56
C ILE A 116 -2.30 -0.03 9.24
N ILE A 117 -1.32 -0.42 8.42
CA ILE A 117 -1.06 -1.85 8.16
C ILE A 117 -0.72 -2.55 9.48
N ALA A 118 0.17 -1.97 10.29
CA ALA A 118 0.54 -2.53 11.59
C ALA A 118 -0.69 -2.71 12.50
N LEU A 119 -1.51 -1.66 12.62
CA LEU A 119 -2.73 -1.69 13.44
C LEU A 119 -3.74 -2.70 12.91
N THR A 120 -3.94 -2.74 11.58
CA THR A 120 -4.87 -3.68 10.96
C THR A 120 -4.43 -5.11 11.18
N ILE A 121 -3.13 -5.43 11.03
CA ILE A 121 -2.62 -6.79 11.30
C ILE A 121 -2.88 -7.20 12.76
N VAL A 122 -2.67 -6.29 13.72
CA VAL A 122 -2.98 -6.55 15.15
C VAL A 122 -4.46 -6.83 15.36
N VAL A 123 -5.35 -6.02 14.76
CA VAL A 123 -6.80 -6.22 14.82
C VAL A 123 -7.20 -7.56 14.19
N MET A 124 -6.60 -7.94 13.06
CA MET A 124 -6.89 -9.21 12.39
C MET A 124 -6.48 -10.41 13.24
N PHE A 125 -5.33 -10.35 13.92
CA PHE A 125 -4.96 -11.38 14.88
C PHE A 125 -5.95 -11.50 16.04
N PHE A 126 -6.57 -10.39 16.46
CA PHE A 126 -7.58 -10.38 17.51
C PHE A 126 -8.91 -10.99 17.04
N ILE A 127 -9.35 -10.64 15.82
CA ILE A 127 -10.57 -11.20 15.20
C ILE A 127 -10.41 -12.70 14.97
N ARG A 128 -9.26 -13.14 14.47
CA ARG A 128 -8.95 -14.56 14.25
C ARG A 128 -8.88 -15.38 15.54
N GLN A 129 -8.70 -14.75 16.70
CA GLN A 129 -8.77 -15.43 17.99
C GLN A 129 -10.22 -15.67 18.45
N ILE A 130 -11.17 -14.87 17.94
CA ILE A 130 -12.59 -14.92 18.34
C ILE A 130 -13.41 -15.90 17.47
N LEU A 131 -12.98 -16.12 16.22
CA LEU A 131 -13.52 -17.12 15.28
C LEU A 131 -12.87 -18.49 15.47
#